data_AF-A0A2T1G796-F1
#
_entry.id   AF-A0A2T1G796-F1
#
_cell.length_a   1.000
_cell.length_b   1.000
_cell.length_c   1.000
_cell.angle_alpha   90.00
_cell.angle_beta   90.00
_cell.angle_gamma   90.00
#
_symmetry.space_group_name_H-M   'P 1'
#
loop_
_entity.id
_entity.type
_entity.pdbx_description
1 polymer ?
#
loop_
_entity_poly.entity_id
_entity_poly.type
_entity_poly.pdbx_seq_one_letter_code
_entity_poly.pdbx_strand_id
1 'polypeptide(L)'
;MKLNKFPHQQQNQRLSSRLELRLSDSDYNQIKARAEQVNLSMSDFMRRAALRRAMPRPLAAFDLKTYQVLCKIDAQLRIAGNNLNQMAKACNSAVVLGEPVVVNTGLLERVQQLIRENQATIKAIVANLAKSTVR
;
A
#
# COMPACT_ATOMS: atom_id res chain seq x y z
N MET A 1 -25.57 -7.28 7.43
CA MET A 1 -24.24 -7.89 7.19
C MET A 1 -23.22 -7.09 8.00
N LYS A 2 -22.73 -7.62 9.14
CA LYS A 2 -21.80 -6.89 10.02
C LYS A 2 -20.39 -7.00 9.44
N LEU A 3 -19.78 -5.88 9.09
CA LEU A 3 -18.36 -5.82 8.71
C LEU A 3 -17.54 -6.24 9.92
N ASN A 4 -16.77 -7.33 9.79
CA ASN A 4 -15.79 -7.73 10.79
C ASN A 4 -14.81 -6.57 10.98
N LYS A 5 -14.76 -6.04 12.21
CA LYS A 5 -13.77 -5.05 12.60
C LYS A 5 -12.39 -5.68 12.42
N PHE A 6 -11.54 -5.06 11.60
CA PHE A 6 -10.13 -5.42 11.50
C PHE A 6 -9.52 -5.48 12.91
N PRO A 7 -8.66 -6.46 13.21
CA PRO A 7 -8.11 -6.62 14.55
C PRO A 7 -7.46 -5.31 15.00
N HIS A 8 -7.87 -4.82 16.16
CA HIS A 8 -7.21 -3.68 16.80
C HIS A 8 -5.72 -3.99 16.91
N GLN A 9 -4.88 -3.25 16.17
CA GLN A 9 -3.45 -3.27 16.39
C GLN A 9 -3.23 -2.92 17.87
N GLN A 10 -2.73 -3.89 18.64
CA GLN A 10 -2.26 -3.66 20.00
C GLN A 10 -1.35 -2.43 19.96
N GLN A 11 -1.63 -1.46 20.83
CA GLN A 11 -0.82 -0.25 20.97
C GLN A 11 0.66 -0.63 21.02
N ASN A 12 1.44 -0.10 20.08
CA ASN A 12 2.88 -0.34 19.98
C ASN A 12 3.55 0.16 21.27
N GLN A 13 3.89 -0.74 22.19
CA GLN A 13 4.67 -0.39 23.38
C GLN A 13 6.01 0.19 22.94
N ARG A 14 6.36 1.36 23.48
CA ARG A 14 7.64 2.02 23.17
C ARG A 14 8.78 1.14 23.65
N LEU A 15 9.69 0.82 22.72
CA LEU A 15 10.88 0.02 22.99
C LEU A 15 11.96 0.94 23.58
N SER A 16 12.28 0.78 24.86
CA SER A 16 13.20 1.65 25.59
C SER A 16 14.51 0.97 26.02
N SER A 17 14.51 -0.36 26.21
CA SER A 17 15.70 -1.13 26.59
C SER A 17 16.64 -1.37 25.40
N ARG A 18 17.96 -1.23 25.63
CA ARG A 18 19.01 -1.42 24.61
C ARG A 18 19.81 -2.70 24.88
N LEU A 19 20.08 -3.46 23.82
CA LEU A 19 20.98 -4.61 23.82
C LEU A 19 22.20 -4.26 22.97
N GLU A 20 23.41 -4.43 23.50
CA GLU A 20 24.65 -4.20 22.77
C GLU A 20 25.33 -5.53 22.45
N LEU A 21 25.70 -5.71 21.18
CA LEU A 21 26.33 -6.93 20.68
C LEU A 21 27.64 -6.54 19.99
N ARG A 22 28.73 -7.22 20.37
CA ARG A 22 30.01 -7.13 19.65
C ARG A 22 30.00 -8.16 18.53
N LEU A 23 30.27 -7.71 17.31
CA LEU A 23 30.24 -8.53 16.10
C LEU A 23 31.54 -8.32 15.34
N SER A 24 31.98 -9.34 14.61
CA SER A 24 32.96 -9.12 13.55
C SER A 24 32.30 -8.37 12.38
N ASP A 25 33.10 -7.73 11.53
CA ASP A 25 32.57 -7.06 10.32
C ASP A 25 31.82 -8.04 9.40
N SER A 26 32.29 -9.29 9.33
CA SER A 26 31.64 -10.35 8.55
C SER A 26 30.24 -10.65 9.10
N ASP A 27 30.11 -10.84 10.42
CA ASP A 27 28.82 -11.14 11.05
C ASP A 27 27.86 -9.96 10.91
N TYR A 28 28.36 -8.75 11.13
CA TYR A 28 27.57 -7.53 10.96
C TYR A 28 26.98 -7.42 9.55
N ASN A 29 27.82 -7.60 8.52
CA ASN A 29 27.39 -7.51 7.13
C ASN A 29 26.41 -8.63 6.75
N GLN A 30 26.61 -9.85 7.25
CA GLN A 30 25.69 -10.95 7.03
C GLN A 30 24.31 -10.70 7.66
N ILE A 31 24.28 -10.20 8.90
CA ILE A 31 23.01 -9.87 9.58
C ILE A 31 22.31 -8.74 8.84
N LYS A 32 23.05 -7.70 8.43
CA LYS A 32 22.51 -6.58 7.65
C LYS A 32 21.89 -7.05 6.34
N ALA A 33 22.61 -7.86 5.57
CA ALA A 33 22.11 -8.39 4.29
C ALA A 33 20.84 -9.25 4.48
N ARG A 34 20.79 -10.09 5.52
CA ARG A 34 19.61 -10.91 5.83
C ARG A 34 18.42 -10.04 6.26
N ALA A 35 18.64 -8.97 7.00
CA ALA A 35 17.59 -8.02 7.37
C ALA A 35 17.02 -7.29 6.14
N GLU A 36 17.90 -6.86 5.24
CA GLU A 36 17.53 -6.21 3.97
C GLU A 36 16.71 -7.15 3.06
N GLN A 37 17.10 -8.42 2.97
CA GLN A 37 16.36 -9.43 2.18
C GLN A 37 14.89 -9.58 2.60
N VAL A 38 14.56 -9.34 3.87
CA VAL A 38 13.19 -9.39 4.39
C VAL A 38 12.58 -8.00 4.66
N ASN A 39 13.22 -6.93 4.17
CA ASN A 39 12.82 -5.53 4.36
C ASN A 39 12.58 -5.14 5.83
N LEU A 40 13.44 -5.59 6.74
CA LEU A 40 13.42 -5.21 8.15
C LEU A 40 14.64 -4.36 8.52
N SER A 41 14.48 -3.50 9.52
CA SER A 41 15.65 -2.94 10.20
C SER A 41 16.41 -4.06 10.92
N MET A 42 17.74 -3.92 11.08
CA MET A 42 18.55 -4.90 11.80
C MET A 42 17.99 -5.18 13.21
N SER A 43 17.51 -4.16 13.91
CA SER A 43 16.93 -4.32 15.25
C SER A 43 15.65 -5.14 15.27
N ASP A 44 14.74 -4.94 14.29
CA ASP A 44 13.51 -5.73 14.23
C ASP A 44 13.77 -7.15 13.74
N PHE A 45 14.68 -7.31 12.78
CA PHE A 45 15.18 -8.61 12.33
C PHE A 45 15.73 -9.44 13.51
N MET A 46 16.67 -8.86 14.27
CA MET A 46 17.29 -9.54 15.42
C MET A 46 16.28 -9.85 16.51
N ARG A 47 15.34 -8.94 16.80
CA ARG A 47 14.29 -9.19 17.78
C ARG A 47 13.38 -10.35 17.35
N ARG A 48 12.96 -10.39 16.09
CA ARG A 48 12.12 -11.48 15.57
C ARG A 48 12.87 -12.81 15.59
N ALA A 49 14.13 -12.82 15.16
CA ALA A 49 14.98 -14.00 15.18
C ALA A 49 15.17 -14.54 16.60
N ALA A 50 15.55 -13.67 17.56
CA ALA A 50 15.78 -14.05 18.95
C ALA A 50 14.50 -14.56 19.66
N LEU A 51 13.35 -13.97 19.33
CA LEU A 51 12.05 -14.35 19.91
C LEU A 51 11.31 -15.41 19.10
N ARG A 52 11.94 -16.01 18.08
CA ARG A 52 11.35 -16.99 17.15
C ARG A 52 9.99 -16.53 16.58
N ARG A 53 9.85 -15.23 16.35
CA ARG A 53 8.66 -14.65 15.72
C ARG A 53 8.70 -14.92 14.22
N ALA A 54 7.53 -14.97 13.59
CA ALA A 54 7.42 -15.12 12.15
C ALA A 54 8.22 -14.04 11.41
N MET A 55 9.08 -14.49 10.49
CA MET A 55 9.80 -13.62 9.57
C MET A 55 8.92 -13.30 8.37
N PRO A 56 8.89 -12.04 7.91
CA PRO A 56 8.28 -11.72 6.63
C PRO A 56 8.90 -12.56 5.52
N ARG A 57 8.09 -12.98 4.55
CA ARG A 57 8.62 -13.59 3.34
C ARG A 57 9.48 -12.54 2.62
N PRO A 58 10.70 -12.88 2.16
CA PRO A 58 11.46 -12.01 1.27
C PRO A 58 10.58 -11.62 0.08
N LEU A 59 10.37 -10.33 -0.12
CA LEU A 59 9.68 -9.83 -1.31
C LEU A 59 10.68 -9.91 -2.46
N ALA A 60 10.32 -10.57 -3.56
CA ALA A 60 11.16 -10.51 -4.75
C ALA A 60 11.23 -9.05 -5.23
N ALA A 61 12.31 -8.64 -5.90
CA ALA A 61 12.43 -7.28 -6.45
C ALA A 61 11.24 -6.93 -7.38
N PHE A 62 10.70 -7.94 -8.06
CA PHE A 62 9.46 -7.83 -8.85
C PHE A 62 8.23 -7.47 -7.99
N ASP A 63 8.12 -8.05 -6.79
CA ASP A 63 7.00 -7.80 -5.87
C ASP A 63 7.04 -6.36 -5.35
N LEU A 64 8.23 -5.81 -5.09
CA LEU A 64 8.37 -4.42 -4.62
C LEU A 64 7.96 -3.41 -5.69
N LYS A 65 8.39 -3.60 -6.95
CA LYS A 65 8.00 -2.71 -8.06
C LYS A 65 6.49 -2.79 -8.30
N THR A 66 5.92 -4.00 -8.26
CA THR A 66 4.48 -4.21 -8.40
C THR A 66 3.71 -3.53 -7.26
N TYR A 67 4.20 -3.67 -6.02
CA TYR A 67 3.64 -3.02 -4.84
C TYR A 67 3.62 -1.49 -4.97
N GLN A 68 4.72 -0.87 -5.41
CA GLN A 68 4.77 0.57 -5.65
C GLN A 68 3.74 1.04 -6.68
N VAL A 69 3.52 0.28 -7.75
CA VAL A 69 2.49 0.59 -8.75
C VAL A 69 1.09 0.48 -8.14
N LEU A 70 0.84 -0.55 -7.33
CA LEU A 70 -0.44 -0.69 -6.62
C LEU A 70 -0.72 0.49 -5.67
N CYS A 71 0.29 0.99 -4.96
CA CYS A 71 0.13 2.20 -4.14
C CYS A 71 -0.23 3.44 -4.97
N LYS A 72 0.32 3.58 -6.19
CA LYS A 72 -0.05 4.70 -7.08
C LYS A 72 -1.50 4.59 -7.55
N ILE A 73 -1.93 3.37 -7.92
CA ILE A 73 -3.32 3.10 -8.30
C ILE A 73 -4.27 3.44 -7.16
N ASP A 74 -3.95 3.03 -5.92
CA ASP A 74 -4.73 3.36 -4.73
C ASP A 74 -4.90 4.88 -4.55
N ALA A 75 -3.80 5.62 -4.65
CA ALA A 75 -3.85 7.08 -4.57
C ALA A 75 -4.70 7.71 -5.68
N GLN A 76 -4.60 7.22 -6.91
CA GLN A 76 -5.40 7.67 -8.05
C GLN A 76 -6.89 7.37 -7.87
N LEU A 77 -7.24 6.16 -7.38
CA LEU A 77 -8.63 5.79 -7.08
C LEU A 77 -9.21 6.66 -5.96
N ARG A 78 -8.41 6.97 -4.94
CA ARG A 78 -8.82 7.89 -3.87
C ARG A 78 -9.13 9.29 -4.40
N ILE A 79 -8.31 9.81 -5.31
CA ILE A 79 -8.57 11.09 -5.98
C ILE A 79 -9.88 11.03 -6.79
N ALA A 80 -10.09 9.95 -7.56
CA ALA A 80 -11.31 9.76 -8.34
C ALA A 80 -12.55 9.71 -7.44
N GLY A 81 -12.49 8.96 -6.33
CA GLY A 81 -13.56 8.89 -5.33
C GLY A 81 -13.88 10.25 -4.70
N ASN A 82 -12.86 11.04 -4.37
CA ASN A 82 -13.06 12.38 -3.84
C ASN A 82 -13.75 13.31 -4.85
N ASN A 83 -13.39 13.24 -6.13
CA ASN A 83 -14.02 14.03 -7.18
C ASN A 83 -15.49 13.62 -7.38
N LEU A 84 -15.78 12.32 -7.40
CA LEU A 84 -17.15 11.80 -7.44
C LEU A 84 -17.98 12.30 -6.25
N ASN A 85 -17.40 12.27 -5.04
CA ASN A 85 -18.07 12.77 -3.85
C ASN A 85 -18.35 14.27 -3.92
N GLN A 86 -17.45 15.07 -4.49
CA GLN A 86 -17.67 16.50 -4.70
C GLN A 86 -18.84 16.75 -5.65
N MET A 87 -18.89 16.04 -6.78
CA MET A 87 -20.00 16.15 -7.73
C MET A 87 -21.32 15.71 -7.12
N ALA A 88 -21.33 14.59 -6.39
CA ALA A 88 -22.53 14.09 -5.72
C ALA A 88 -23.07 15.11 -4.70
N LYS A 89 -22.19 15.71 -3.88
CA LYS A 89 -22.57 16.77 -2.94
C LYS A 89 -23.13 17.99 -3.65
N ALA A 90 -22.48 18.45 -4.72
CA ALA A 90 -22.98 19.59 -5.50
C ALA A 90 -24.38 19.32 -6.07
N CYS A 91 -24.60 18.13 -6.64
CA CYS A 91 -25.91 17.74 -7.16
C CYS A 91 -26.96 17.69 -6.05
N ASN A 92 -26.64 17.03 -4.93
CA ASN A 92 -27.56 16.91 -3.81
C ASN A 92 -27.92 18.29 -3.23
N SER A 93 -26.95 19.19 -3.10
CA SER A 93 -27.20 20.57 -2.64
C SER A 93 -28.10 21.33 -3.60
N ALA A 94 -27.87 21.24 -4.91
CA ALA A 94 -28.70 21.92 -5.91
C ALA A 94 -30.16 21.43 -5.85
N VAL A 95 -30.37 20.10 -5.74
CA VAL A 95 -31.71 19.52 -5.58
C VAL A 95 -32.41 20.02 -4.32
N VAL A 96 -31.70 20.07 -3.19
CA VAL A 96 -32.26 20.56 -1.91
C VAL A 96 -32.64 22.04 -1.99
N LEU A 97 -31.85 22.85 -2.70
CA LEU A 97 -32.07 24.29 -2.87
C LEU A 97 -33.09 24.61 -3.98
N GLY A 98 -33.55 23.62 -4.75
CA GLY A 98 -34.40 23.83 -5.92
C GLY A 98 -33.66 24.51 -7.09
N GLU A 99 -32.34 24.47 -7.08
CA GLU A 99 -31.47 25.05 -8.10
C GLU A 99 -31.22 24.05 -9.25
N PRO A 100 -30.93 24.54 -10.46
CA PRO A 100 -30.54 23.67 -11.56
C PRO A 100 -29.25 22.90 -11.22
N VAL A 101 -29.26 21.58 -11.43
CA VAL A 101 -28.09 20.73 -11.20
C VAL A 101 -27.04 21.03 -12.28
N VAL A 102 -25.92 21.61 -11.87
CA VAL A 102 -24.75 21.83 -12.72
C VAL A 102 -23.64 20.85 -12.35
N VAL A 103 -23.30 19.95 -13.27
CA VAL A 103 -22.22 18.97 -13.08
C VAL A 103 -20.91 19.56 -13.60
N ASN A 104 -19.86 19.52 -12.79
CA ASN A 104 -18.52 19.90 -13.23
C ASN A 104 -17.95 18.82 -14.17
N THR A 105 -17.99 19.10 -15.47
CA THR A 105 -17.51 18.18 -16.53
C THR A 105 -16.01 17.89 -16.42
N GLY A 106 -15.19 18.84 -15.99
CA GLY A 106 -13.76 18.63 -15.79
C GLY A 106 -13.45 17.62 -14.67
N LEU A 107 -14.23 17.63 -13.58
CA LEU A 107 -14.11 16.59 -12.55
C LEU A 107 -14.51 15.21 -13.08
N LEU A 108 -15.57 15.15 -13.89
CA LEU A 108 -16.05 13.92 -14.52
C LEU A 108 -15.00 13.34 -15.48
N GLU A 109 -14.44 14.16 -16.37
CA GLU A 109 -13.37 13.78 -17.30
C GLU A 109 -12.13 13.26 -16.55
N ARG A 110 -11.74 13.95 -15.47
CA ARG A 110 -10.61 13.53 -14.63
C ARG A 110 -10.86 12.17 -13.98
N VAL A 111 -12.07 11.91 -13.47
CA VAL A 111 -12.45 10.60 -12.91
C VAL A 111 -12.34 9.53 -13.98
N GLN A 112 -12.94 9.76 -15.16
CA GLN A 112 -12.89 8.80 -16.26
C GLN A 112 -11.45 8.50 -16.68
N GLN A 113 -10.60 9.52 -16.73
CA GLN A 113 -9.20 9.37 -17.09
C GLN A 113 -8.43 8.51 -16.08
N LEU A 114 -8.57 8.80 -14.78
CA LEU A 114 -7.92 8.03 -13.72
C LEU A 114 -8.37 6.56 -13.74
N ILE A 115 -9.66 6.29 -13.99
CA ILE A 115 -10.17 4.92 -14.09
C ILE A 115 -9.57 4.18 -15.29
N ARG A 116 -9.49 4.84 -16.46
CA ARG A 116 -8.89 4.24 -17.67
C ARG A 116 -7.40 3.91 -17.47
N GLU A 117 -6.65 4.84 -16.91
CA GLU A 117 -5.22 4.66 -16.60
C GLU A 117 -4.99 3.50 -15.63
N ASN A 118 -5.79 3.46 -14.55
CA ASN A 118 -5.72 2.39 -13.57
C ASN A 118 -6.05 1.03 -14.19
N GLN A 119 -7.10 0.95 -15.03
CA GLN A 119 -7.48 -0.29 -15.69
C GLN A 119 -6.38 -0.79 -16.64
N ALA A 120 -5.76 0.10 -17.42
CA ALA A 120 -4.63 -0.24 -18.29
C ALA A 120 -3.43 -0.76 -17.49
N THR A 121 -3.11 -0.09 -16.39
CA THR A 121 -1.98 -0.46 -15.52
C THR A 121 -2.20 -1.82 -14.86
N ILE A 122 -3.40 -2.09 -14.34
CA ILE A 122 -3.76 -3.38 -13.73
C ILE A 122 -3.65 -4.50 -14.76
N LYS A 123 -4.18 -4.30 -15.98
CA LYS A 123 -4.07 -5.29 -17.07
C LYS A 123 -2.62 -5.62 -17.38
N ALA A 124 -1.74 -4.61 -17.43
CA ALA A 124 -0.31 -4.82 -17.66
C ALA A 124 0.36 -5.62 -16.53
N ILE A 125 0.04 -5.33 -15.26
CA ILE A 125 0.55 -6.09 -14.12
C ILE A 125 0.11 -7.55 -14.20
N VAL A 126 -1.18 -7.80 -14.44
CA VAL A 126 -1.74 -9.16 -14.55
C VAL A 126 -1.08 -9.93 -15.70
N ALA A 127 -0.88 -9.30 -16.85
CA ALA A 127 -0.21 -9.93 -17.99
C ALA A 127 1.26 -10.28 -17.67
N ASN A 128 1.97 -9.42 -16.94
CA ASN A 128 3.34 -9.67 -16.52
C ASN A 128 3.44 -10.78 -15.47
N LEU A 129 2.49 -10.83 -14.52
CA LEU A 129 2.38 -11.92 -13.56
C LEU A 129 2.16 -13.26 -14.26
N ALA A 130 1.21 -13.33 -15.20
CA ALA A 130 0.93 -14.54 -15.96
C ALA A 130 2.17 -15.07 -16.71
N LYS A 131 3.00 -14.17 -17.27
CA LYS A 131 4.26 -14.53 -17.92
C LYS A 131 5.34 -15.02 -16.93
N SER A 132 5.31 -14.55 -15.69
CA SER A 132 6.27 -14.94 -14.66
C SER A 132 5.94 -16.25 -13.95
N THR A 133 4.67 -16.67 -13.96
CA THR A 133 4.21 -17.94 -13.34
C THR A 133 4.44 -19.15 -14.25
N VAL A 134 4.69 -18.95 -15.54
CA VAL A 134 5.13 -20.01 -16.47
C VAL A 134 6.66 -20.12 -16.42
N ARG A 135 7.19 -20.63 -15.30
CA ARG A 135 8.58 -21.11 -15.17
C ARG A 135 8.65 -22.21 -14.12
#